data_AF-A0A958LI20-F1
#
_entry.id   AF-A0A958LI20-F1
#
_cell.length_a   1.000
_cell.length_b   1.000
_cell.length_c   1.000
_cell.angle_alpha   90.00
_cell.angle_beta   90.00
_cell.angle_gamma   90.00
#
_symmetry.space_group_name_H-M   'P 1'
#
loop_
_entity.id
_entity.type
_entity.pdbx_description
1 polymer ?
#
loop_
_entity_poly.entity_id
_entity_poly.type
_entity_poly.pdbx_seq_one_letter_code
_entity_poly.pdbx_strand_id
1 'polypeptide(L)'
;MAYKQGGILGLEKALKAQTVNTIELNSGLQISGVLDTYLSKEVACLHEPTFVRLRGPAQLCIKGSQIQGHGTHYHFQGFSSPLGLLRNEAKCLSIMDSQDLLRLGLVIGYRAHLEFASGIELIGTVTKITRGKGKIILISFESCTVRQNENILFQPDWGIFDLAVGHTITSIFGGPADRVHYNHLDDFVAKRVRPRKIPSQKLKEFELYQFIRQFRSRADSTSDPHTQLEKLIDSYFTNFSSNWLAGVELLELSVALNSKKNCQHLEEKLMESKNQKPEVQQCITEGIRLAHQVPCLLGKNGS
;
A
#
# COMPACT_ATOMS: atom_id res chain seq x y z
N MET A 1 1.59 1.27 4.82
CA MET A 1 2.45 0.07 4.61
C MET A 1 1.95 -0.65 3.36
N ALA A 2 2.75 -0.73 2.30
CA ALA A 2 2.39 -1.44 1.07
C ALA A 2 3.07 -2.81 1.08
N TYR A 3 2.34 -3.85 1.49
CA TYR A 3 2.87 -5.22 1.54
C TYR A 3 2.75 -5.83 0.14
N LYS A 4 3.89 -6.02 -0.54
CA LYS A 4 3.98 -6.70 -1.83
C LYS A 4 3.70 -8.20 -1.62
N GLN A 5 2.45 -8.62 -1.78
CA GLN A 5 2.10 -10.05 -1.82
C GLN A 5 1.98 -10.49 -3.27
N GLY A 6 2.91 -11.32 -3.72
CA GLY A 6 2.81 -12.03 -5.01
C GLY A 6 1.83 -13.20 -4.94
N GLY A 7 1.64 -13.86 -6.08
CA GLY A 7 0.78 -15.05 -6.20
C GLY A 7 -0.72 -14.81 -5.97
N ILE A 8 -1.44 -15.87 -5.58
CA ILE A 8 -2.91 -15.88 -5.51
C ILE A 8 -3.45 -14.97 -4.42
N LEU A 9 -2.80 -14.89 -3.26
CA LEU A 9 -3.23 -13.98 -2.19
C LEU A 9 -3.26 -12.52 -2.66
N GLY A 10 -2.30 -12.12 -3.50
CA GLY A 10 -2.30 -10.80 -4.12
C GLY A 10 -3.45 -10.65 -5.13
N LEU A 11 -3.73 -11.67 -5.93
CA LEU A 11 -4.84 -11.66 -6.89
C LEU A 11 -6.20 -11.57 -6.20
N GLU A 12 -6.43 -12.32 -5.13
CA GLU A 12 -7.67 -12.26 -4.36
C GLU A 12 -7.91 -10.87 -3.76
N LYS A 13 -6.85 -10.26 -3.21
CA LYS A 13 -6.92 -8.89 -2.71
C LYS A 13 -7.24 -7.91 -3.83
N ALA A 14 -6.60 -8.08 -4.99
CA ALA A 14 -6.84 -7.23 -6.15
C ALA A 14 -8.28 -7.36 -6.67
N LEU A 15 -8.80 -8.58 -6.72
CA LEU A 15 -10.16 -8.89 -7.15
C LEU A 15 -11.20 -8.26 -6.21
N LYS A 16 -10.97 -8.35 -4.89
CA LYS A 16 -11.84 -7.73 -3.87
C LYS A 16 -11.79 -6.20 -3.89
N ALA A 17 -10.62 -5.63 -4.19
CA ALA A 17 -10.45 -4.18 -4.20
C ALA A 17 -11.23 -3.49 -5.32
N GLN A 18 -11.39 -4.14 -6.48
CA GLN A 18 -12.01 -3.58 -7.69
C GLN A 18 -11.42 -2.22 -8.14
N THR A 19 -10.18 -1.93 -7.71
CA THR A 19 -9.41 -0.74 -8.09
C THR A 19 -8.31 -1.11 -9.08
N VAL A 20 -7.70 -0.08 -9.69
CA VAL A 20 -6.54 -0.28 -10.56
C VAL A 20 -5.37 -0.80 -9.74
N ASN A 21 -4.85 -1.97 -10.12
CA ASN A 21 -3.70 -2.61 -9.52
C ASN A 21 -2.71 -3.02 -10.61
N THR A 22 -1.46 -3.21 -10.22
CA THR A 22 -0.40 -3.70 -11.08
C THR A 22 -0.01 -5.11 -10.69
N ILE A 23 0.02 -6.02 -11.66
CA ILE A 23 0.50 -7.39 -11.56
C ILE A 23 1.89 -7.46 -12.19
N GLU A 24 2.91 -7.84 -11.43
CA GLU A 24 4.27 -8.00 -11.94
C GLU A 24 4.61 -9.48 -12.13
N LEU A 25 5.11 -9.81 -13.33
CA LEU A 25 5.52 -11.17 -13.70
C LEU A 25 7.03 -11.37 -13.51
N ASN A 26 7.47 -12.63 -13.47
CA ASN A 26 8.90 -13.00 -13.40
C ASN A 26 9.74 -12.55 -14.61
N SER A 27 9.10 -12.25 -15.74
CA SER A 27 9.74 -11.61 -16.90
C SER A 27 10.10 -10.13 -16.64
N GLY A 28 9.51 -9.52 -15.61
CA GLY A 28 9.59 -8.09 -15.32
C GLY A 28 8.53 -7.25 -16.04
N LEU A 29 7.59 -7.90 -16.75
CA LEU A 29 6.40 -7.25 -17.29
C LEU A 29 5.45 -6.87 -16.16
N GLN A 30 4.93 -5.65 -16.20
CA GLN A 30 3.95 -5.11 -15.28
C GLN A 30 2.64 -4.85 -16.01
N ILE A 31 1.55 -5.46 -15.57
CA ILE A 31 0.23 -5.35 -16.17
C ILE A 31 -0.64 -4.54 -15.20
N SER A 32 -0.97 -3.31 -15.58
CA SER A 32 -1.80 -2.40 -14.78
C SER A 32 -3.24 -2.42 -15.30
N GLY A 33 -4.21 -2.55 -14.39
CA GLY A 33 -5.63 -2.58 -14.75
C GLY A 33 -6.51 -2.95 -13.56
N VAL A 34 -7.83 -3.00 -13.79
CA VAL A 34 -8.77 -3.55 -12.80
C VAL A 34 -8.89 -5.06 -13.05
N LEU A 35 -8.47 -5.88 -12.10
CA LEU A 35 -8.59 -7.34 -12.20
C LEU A 35 -10.07 -7.75 -12.19
N ASP A 36 -10.49 -8.48 -13.22
CA ASP A 36 -11.87 -8.95 -13.39
C ASP A 36 -12.01 -10.41 -12.99
N THR A 37 -11.17 -11.29 -13.53
CA THR A 37 -11.13 -12.71 -13.17
C THR A 37 -9.72 -13.27 -13.31
N TYR A 38 -9.46 -14.39 -12.66
CA TYR A 38 -8.25 -15.19 -12.88
C TYR A 38 -8.62 -16.68 -12.82
N LEU A 39 -7.82 -17.52 -13.46
CA LEU A 39 -7.90 -18.97 -13.33
C LEU A 39 -6.65 -19.47 -12.61
N SER A 40 -6.81 -20.53 -11.85
CA SER A 40 -5.71 -21.19 -11.15
C SER A 40 -5.80 -22.70 -11.30
N LYS A 41 -4.66 -23.37 -11.26
CA LYS A 41 -4.56 -24.84 -11.23
C LYS A 41 -3.75 -25.25 -10.02
N GLU A 42 -4.16 -26.33 -9.37
CA GLU A 42 -3.40 -26.92 -8.29
C GLU A 42 -2.22 -27.71 -8.87
N VAL A 43 -1.01 -27.35 -8.44
CA VAL A 43 0.25 -27.98 -8.82
C VAL A 43 1.02 -28.24 -7.54
N ALA A 44 1.28 -29.52 -7.22
CA ALA A 44 2.06 -29.91 -6.04
C ALA A 44 1.58 -29.25 -4.72
N CYS A 45 0.27 -29.23 -4.48
CA CYS A 45 -0.39 -28.61 -3.32
C CYS A 45 -0.31 -27.07 -3.23
N LEU A 46 0.17 -26.40 -4.28
CA LEU A 46 0.14 -24.95 -4.44
C LEU A 46 -0.81 -24.59 -5.57
N HIS A 47 -1.64 -23.57 -5.37
CA HIS A 47 -2.46 -23.03 -6.43
C HIS A 47 -1.62 -22.00 -7.21
N GLU A 48 -1.43 -22.23 -8.50
CA GLU A 48 -0.71 -21.31 -9.37
C GLU A 48 -1.69 -20.63 -10.35
N PRO A 49 -1.57 -19.30 -10.55
CA PRO A 49 -2.40 -18.58 -11.51
C PRO A 49 -1.99 -18.94 -12.94
N THR A 50 -2.95 -19.40 -13.74
CA THR A 50 -2.75 -19.87 -15.11
C THR A 50 -3.31 -18.92 -16.16
N PHE A 51 -4.17 -17.99 -15.74
CA PHE A 51 -4.76 -16.98 -16.61
C PHE A 51 -5.19 -15.78 -15.79
N VAL A 52 -5.04 -14.59 -16.34
CA VAL A 52 -5.54 -13.35 -15.74
C VAL A 52 -6.34 -12.58 -16.78
N ARG A 53 -7.44 -11.96 -16.35
CA ARG A 53 -8.25 -11.04 -17.14
C ARG A 53 -8.49 -9.76 -16.36
N LEU A 54 -8.17 -8.66 -17.00
CA LEU A 54 -8.40 -7.31 -16.53
C LEU A 54 -9.48 -6.67 -17.41
N ARG A 55 -10.35 -5.86 -16.81
CA ARG A 55 -11.43 -5.14 -17.50
C ARG A 55 -11.11 -3.66 -17.65
N GLY A 56 -11.67 -3.05 -18.70
CA GLY A 56 -11.50 -1.62 -18.96
C GLY A 56 -10.08 -1.28 -19.43
N PRO A 57 -9.64 -0.02 -19.30
CA PRO A 57 -8.33 0.39 -19.78
C PRO A 57 -7.23 -0.36 -19.01
N ALA A 58 -6.32 -0.99 -19.74
CA ALA A 58 -5.14 -1.63 -19.18
C ALA A 58 -3.85 -1.04 -19.76
N GLN A 59 -2.74 -1.21 -19.06
CA GLN A 59 -1.43 -0.68 -19.46
C GLN A 59 -0.34 -1.70 -19.18
N LEU A 60 0.53 -1.93 -20.16
CA LEU A 60 1.70 -2.79 -20.03
C LEU A 60 2.95 -1.93 -19.82
N CYS A 61 3.72 -2.25 -18.79
CA CYS A 61 4.90 -1.50 -18.37
C CYS A 61 6.11 -2.41 -18.13
N ILE A 62 7.30 -1.80 -18.11
CA ILE A 62 8.53 -2.40 -17.61
C ILE A 62 9.18 -1.40 -16.68
N LYS A 63 9.52 -1.81 -15.44
CA LYS A 63 10.16 -0.93 -14.45
C LYS A 63 9.42 0.41 -14.24
N GLY A 64 8.10 0.41 -14.31
CA GLY A 64 7.28 1.62 -14.12
C GLY A 64 7.22 2.55 -15.32
N SER A 65 7.65 2.13 -16.51
CA SER A 65 7.49 2.88 -17.75
C SER A 65 6.63 2.11 -18.74
N GLN A 66 5.64 2.78 -19.33
CA GLN A 66 4.75 2.19 -20.34
C GLN A 66 5.53 1.69 -21.56
N ILE A 67 5.18 0.51 -22.05
CA ILE A 67 5.68 0.00 -23.33
C ILE A 67 4.96 0.75 -24.45
N GLN A 68 5.72 1.31 -25.40
CA GLN A 68 5.15 2.04 -26.54
C GLN A 68 4.14 1.18 -27.29
N GLY A 69 2.93 1.73 -27.48
CA GLY A 69 1.83 1.03 -28.15
C GLY A 69 0.97 0.14 -27.25
N HIS A 70 1.29 -0.03 -25.97
CA HIS A 70 0.52 -0.86 -25.04
C HIS A 70 -0.01 -0.08 -23.83
N GLY A 71 -0.49 1.14 -24.09
CA GLY A 71 -1.18 1.97 -23.11
C GLY A 71 -2.69 1.73 -23.06
N THR A 72 -3.37 2.52 -22.23
CA THR A 72 -4.82 2.46 -21.98
C THR A 72 -5.69 2.67 -23.21
N HIS A 73 -5.17 3.33 -24.24
CA HIS A 73 -5.87 3.57 -25.50
C HIS A 73 -5.87 2.32 -26.39
N TYR A 74 -4.79 1.55 -26.35
CA TYR A 74 -4.67 0.32 -27.12
C TYR A 74 -5.44 -0.81 -26.42
N HIS A 75 -5.21 -1.00 -25.13
CA HIS A 75 -5.92 -2.00 -24.31
C HIS A 75 -7.15 -1.38 -23.62
N PHE A 76 -8.04 -0.73 -24.39
CA PHE A 76 -9.16 0.05 -23.82
C PHE A 76 -10.29 -0.81 -23.23
N GLN A 77 -10.49 -2.03 -23.77
CA GLN A 77 -11.55 -2.94 -23.32
C GLN A 77 -11.11 -3.83 -22.15
N GLY A 78 -9.81 -4.05 -22.02
CA GLY A 78 -9.25 -4.98 -21.06
C GLY A 78 -7.92 -5.51 -21.54
N PHE A 79 -7.35 -6.40 -20.73
CA PHE A 79 -6.21 -7.22 -21.12
C PHE A 79 -6.39 -8.60 -20.52
N SER A 80 -6.16 -9.64 -21.31
CA SER A 80 -6.18 -11.01 -20.82
C SER A 80 -5.01 -11.79 -21.38
N SER A 81 -4.43 -12.66 -20.55
CA SER A 81 -3.31 -13.48 -20.99
C SER A 81 -3.22 -14.76 -20.16
N PRO A 82 -2.91 -15.91 -20.79
CA PRO A 82 -2.45 -17.06 -20.06
C PRO A 82 -1.09 -16.78 -19.41
N LEU A 83 -0.84 -17.48 -18.31
CA LEU A 83 0.39 -17.47 -17.53
C LEU A 83 0.83 -18.92 -17.30
N GLY A 84 2.14 -19.12 -17.14
CA GLY A 84 2.71 -20.42 -16.79
C GLY A 84 3.74 -20.93 -17.79
N LEU A 85 4.11 -22.19 -17.62
CA LEU A 85 5.02 -22.91 -18.52
C LEU A 85 4.25 -23.54 -19.68
N LEU A 86 4.94 -23.66 -20.82
CA LEU A 86 4.45 -24.46 -21.93
C LEU A 86 4.48 -25.95 -21.56
N ARG A 87 3.57 -26.71 -22.15
CA ARG A 87 3.49 -28.16 -21.97
C ARG A 87 4.80 -28.79 -22.43
N ASN A 88 5.35 -29.68 -21.62
CA ASN A 88 6.62 -30.37 -21.86
C ASN A 88 7.87 -29.47 -21.87
N GLU A 89 7.78 -28.22 -21.41
CA GLU A 89 8.91 -27.30 -21.32
C GLU A 89 9.19 -26.94 -19.85
N ALA A 90 10.41 -27.25 -19.38
CA ALA A 90 10.86 -26.84 -18.05
C ALA A 90 11.31 -25.37 -18.02
N LYS A 91 11.66 -24.82 -19.19
CA LYS A 91 12.17 -23.45 -19.34
C LYS A 91 10.99 -22.49 -19.54
N CYS A 92 11.02 -21.35 -18.85
CA CYS A 92 10.03 -20.29 -19.07
C CYS A 92 10.29 -19.59 -20.42
N LEU A 93 9.23 -19.29 -21.17
CA LEU A 93 9.29 -18.57 -22.45
C LEU A 93 10.04 -17.22 -22.33
N SER A 94 10.02 -16.58 -21.15
CA SER A 94 10.74 -15.32 -20.92
C SER A 94 12.26 -15.41 -21.06
N ILE A 95 12.86 -16.59 -20.87
CA ILE A 95 14.32 -16.79 -20.92
C ILE A 95 14.75 -17.66 -22.11
N MET A 96 13.83 -17.98 -23.02
CA MET A 96 14.12 -18.76 -24.23
C MET A 96 14.96 -17.95 -25.22
N ASP A 97 15.90 -18.66 -25.86
CA ASP A 97 16.76 -18.09 -26.90
C ASP A 97 16.14 -18.26 -28.29
N SER A 98 16.85 -17.84 -29.34
CA SER A 98 16.34 -17.92 -30.71
C SER A 98 16.17 -19.36 -31.21
N GLN A 99 16.97 -20.32 -30.72
CA GLN A 99 16.86 -21.72 -31.11
C GLN A 99 15.62 -22.36 -30.47
N ASP A 100 15.37 -22.06 -29.20
CA ASP A 100 14.15 -22.46 -28.50
C ASP A 100 12.90 -21.91 -29.21
N LEU A 101 12.91 -20.63 -29.61
CA LEU A 101 11.79 -20.03 -30.33
C LEU A 101 11.52 -20.71 -31.68
N LEU A 102 12.58 -21.02 -32.43
CA LEU A 102 12.46 -21.73 -33.70
C LEU A 102 11.88 -23.13 -33.50
N ARG A 103 12.32 -23.87 -32.46
CA ARG A 103 11.78 -25.18 -32.08
C ARG A 103 10.28 -25.12 -31.77
N LEU A 104 9.84 -24.05 -31.13
CA LEU A 104 8.43 -23.81 -30.80
C LEU A 104 7.61 -23.20 -31.94
N GLY A 105 8.21 -22.95 -33.11
CA GLY A 105 7.54 -22.32 -34.25
C GLY A 105 7.20 -20.85 -34.02
N LEU A 106 7.80 -20.20 -33.03
CA LEU A 106 7.60 -18.78 -32.71
C LEU A 106 8.45 -17.90 -33.63
N VAL A 107 8.07 -17.88 -34.91
CA VAL A 107 8.72 -17.10 -35.97
C VAL A 107 7.74 -16.06 -36.51
N ILE A 108 8.19 -14.82 -36.61
CA ILE A 108 7.38 -13.71 -37.13
C ILE A 108 6.88 -14.04 -38.54
N GLY A 109 5.57 -13.87 -38.77
CA GLY A 109 4.88 -14.19 -40.02
C GLY A 109 4.37 -15.62 -40.12
N TYR A 110 4.71 -16.50 -39.17
CA TYR A 110 4.28 -17.91 -39.19
C TYR A 110 3.24 -18.20 -38.12
N ARG A 111 2.39 -19.19 -38.42
CA ARG A 111 1.38 -19.71 -37.49
C ARG A 111 2.06 -20.61 -36.46
N ALA A 112 1.89 -20.27 -35.18
CA ALA A 112 2.39 -21.04 -34.06
C ALA A 112 1.22 -21.68 -33.28
N HIS A 113 1.52 -22.82 -32.65
CA HIS A 113 0.62 -23.49 -31.72
C HIS A 113 1.36 -23.67 -30.39
N LEU A 114 0.85 -23.03 -29.35
CA LEU A 114 1.37 -23.12 -27.99
C LEU A 114 0.36 -23.82 -27.08
N GLU A 115 0.79 -24.89 -26.43
CA GLU A 115 0.03 -25.55 -25.37
C GLU A 115 0.66 -25.20 -24.02
N PHE A 116 -0.12 -24.71 -23.06
CA PHE A 116 0.32 -24.47 -21.69
C PHE A 116 0.09 -25.71 -20.81
N ALA A 117 0.92 -25.90 -19.78
CA ALA A 117 0.72 -26.99 -18.80
C ALA A 117 -0.63 -26.90 -18.04
N SER A 118 -1.24 -25.71 -18.06
CA SER A 118 -2.58 -25.44 -17.56
C SER A 118 -3.72 -26.01 -18.42
N GLY A 119 -3.43 -26.47 -19.64
CA GLY A 119 -4.43 -26.91 -20.63
C GLY A 119 -5.00 -25.79 -21.49
N ILE A 120 -4.39 -24.60 -21.45
CA ILE A 120 -4.73 -23.50 -22.36
C ILE A 120 -3.98 -23.71 -23.67
N GLU A 121 -4.69 -23.64 -24.79
CA GLU A 121 -4.14 -23.71 -26.14
C GLU A 121 -4.25 -22.33 -26.80
N LEU A 122 -3.18 -21.91 -27.46
CA LEU A 122 -3.09 -20.69 -28.22
C LEU A 122 -2.63 -21.03 -29.64
N ILE A 123 -3.42 -20.63 -30.64
CA ILE A 123 -3.09 -20.82 -32.05
C ILE A 123 -3.28 -19.49 -32.78
N GLY A 124 -2.22 -18.98 -33.40
CA GLY A 124 -2.25 -17.71 -34.12
C GLY A 124 -0.97 -17.45 -34.91
N THR A 125 -0.96 -16.40 -35.72
CA THR A 125 0.22 -16.00 -36.50
C THR A 125 1.02 -14.97 -35.71
N VAL A 126 2.32 -15.22 -35.49
CA VAL A 126 3.17 -14.32 -34.71
C VAL A 126 3.44 -13.05 -35.52
N THR A 127 3.11 -11.88 -34.97
CA THR A 127 3.36 -10.60 -35.63
C THR A 127 4.56 -9.86 -35.03
N LYS A 128 4.77 -9.99 -33.71
CA LYS A 128 5.83 -9.27 -33.01
C LYS A 128 6.30 -10.03 -31.78
N ILE A 129 7.61 -10.03 -31.54
CA ILE A 129 8.22 -10.54 -30.31
C ILE A 129 8.98 -9.39 -29.65
N THR A 130 8.54 -8.98 -28.46
CA THR A 130 9.14 -7.88 -27.71
C THR A 130 10.02 -8.42 -26.60
N ARG A 131 11.27 -7.91 -26.53
CA ARG A 131 12.23 -8.24 -25.48
C ARG A 131 12.51 -7.03 -24.58
N GLY A 132 12.57 -7.28 -23.27
CA GLY A 132 12.97 -6.31 -22.25
C GLY A 132 14.14 -6.85 -21.44
N LYS A 133 15.28 -6.15 -21.45
CA LYS A 133 16.53 -6.56 -20.76
C LYS A 133 16.95 -8.01 -21.06
N GLY A 134 16.90 -8.41 -22.33
CA GLY A 134 17.27 -9.75 -22.78
C GLY A 134 16.18 -10.83 -22.58
N LYS A 135 15.14 -10.57 -21.79
CA LYS A 135 14.00 -11.48 -21.61
C LYS A 135 12.88 -11.19 -22.60
N ILE A 136 12.17 -12.22 -23.03
CA ILE A 136 10.92 -12.07 -23.79
C ILE A 136 9.81 -11.68 -22.81
N ILE A 137 9.09 -10.60 -23.12
CA ILE A 137 8.05 -10.05 -22.24
C ILE A 137 6.67 -10.06 -22.88
N LEU A 138 6.60 -9.96 -24.22
CA LEU A 138 5.34 -9.88 -24.94
C LEU A 138 5.50 -10.52 -26.32
N ILE A 139 4.50 -11.29 -26.74
CA ILE A 139 4.39 -11.79 -28.11
C ILE A 139 3.01 -11.43 -28.64
N SER A 140 2.96 -10.73 -29.77
CA SER A 140 1.71 -10.33 -30.42
C SER A 140 1.35 -11.35 -31.51
N PHE A 141 0.07 -11.69 -31.58
CA PHE A 141 -0.49 -12.63 -32.55
C PHE A 141 -1.67 -12.02 -33.30
N GLU A 142 -1.76 -12.28 -34.60
CA GLU A 142 -2.97 -12.03 -35.41
C GLU A 142 -3.73 -13.34 -35.64
N SER A 143 -5.02 -13.22 -35.98
CA SER A 143 -5.91 -14.35 -36.25
C SER A 143 -5.80 -15.44 -35.18
N CYS A 144 -5.77 -15.00 -33.92
CA CYS A 144 -5.43 -15.81 -32.77
C CYS A 144 -6.68 -16.33 -32.06
N THR A 145 -6.68 -17.62 -31.73
CA THR A 145 -7.68 -18.24 -30.86
C THR A 145 -6.99 -18.74 -29.60
N VAL A 146 -7.53 -18.36 -28.45
CA VAL A 146 -7.09 -18.88 -27.14
C VAL A 146 -8.26 -19.61 -26.51
N ARG A 147 -8.06 -20.87 -26.13
CA ARG A 147 -9.10 -21.69 -25.51
C ARG A 147 -8.56 -22.52 -24.37
N GLN A 148 -9.44 -22.88 -23.45
CA GLN A 148 -9.17 -23.87 -22.42
C GLN A 148 -10.31 -24.88 -22.43
N ASN A 149 -10.02 -26.12 -22.85
CA ASN A 149 -11.05 -27.13 -23.10
C ASN A 149 -12.12 -26.60 -24.08
N GLU A 150 -13.39 -26.54 -23.65
CA GLU A 150 -14.52 -26.00 -24.44
C GLU A 150 -14.67 -24.47 -24.30
N ASN A 151 -13.99 -23.83 -23.35
CA ASN A 151 -14.14 -22.40 -23.08
C ASN A 151 -13.22 -21.58 -23.97
N ILE A 152 -13.79 -20.64 -24.71
CA ILE A 152 -13.05 -19.69 -25.54
C ILE A 152 -12.65 -18.49 -24.67
N LEU A 153 -11.35 -18.24 -24.57
CA LEU A 153 -10.76 -17.12 -23.81
C LEU A 153 -10.42 -15.93 -24.69
N PHE A 154 -10.17 -16.16 -25.99
CA PHE A 154 -9.94 -15.13 -27.00
C PHE A 154 -10.30 -15.62 -28.41
N GLN A 155 -10.87 -14.75 -29.23
CA GLN A 155 -11.22 -15.04 -30.63
C GLN A 155 -10.52 -14.10 -31.62
N PRO A 156 -10.26 -14.55 -32.86
CA PRO A 156 -9.65 -13.74 -33.91
C PRO A 156 -10.34 -12.40 -34.16
N ASP A 157 -11.67 -12.37 -34.08
CA ASP A 157 -12.49 -11.19 -34.35
C ASP A 157 -12.32 -10.08 -33.31
N TRP A 158 -11.72 -10.39 -32.16
CA TRP A 158 -11.45 -9.41 -31.09
C TRP A 158 -10.16 -8.62 -31.36
N GLY A 159 -9.40 -8.99 -32.39
CA GLY A 159 -8.22 -8.26 -32.86
C GLY A 159 -6.90 -8.95 -32.54
N ILE A 160 -5.86 -8.14 -32.35
CA ILE A 160 -4.50 -8.61 -32.05
C ILE A 160 -4.45 -9.12 -30.62
N PHE A 161 -3.97 -10.34 -30.45
CA PHE A 161 -3.76 -10.94 -29.14
C PHE A 161 -2.34 -10.68 -28.66
N ASP A 162 -2.19 -10.03 -27.51
CA ASP A 162 -0.90 -9.78 -26.88
C ASP A 162 -0.67 -10.75 -25.72
N LEU A 163 0.18 -11.76 -25.94
CA LEU A 163 0.58 -12.71 -24.92
C LEU A 163 1.58 -12.07 -23.94
N ALA A 164 1.17 -11.88 -22.70
CA ALA A 164 2.07 -11.53 -21.61
C ALA A 164 2.93 -12.74 -21.23
N VAL A 165 4.25 -12.64 -21.45
CA VAL A 165 5.15 -13.75 -21.20
C VAL A 165 5.57 -13.76 -19.74
N GLY A 166 5.17 -14.78 -18.99
CA GLY A 166 5.60 -15.01 -17.61
C GLY A 166 5.01 -16.30 -17.03
N HIS A 167 5.74 -16.94 -16.11
CA HIS A 167 5.27 -18.15 -15.43
C HIS A 167 4.70 -17.87 -14.05
N THR A 168 5.22 -16.88 -13.33
CA THR A 168 4.85 -16.57 -11.94
C THR A 168 4.59 -15.08 -11.77
N ILE A 169 3.66 -14.78 -10.86
CA ILE A 169 3.38 -13.43 -10.39
C ILE A 169 4.29 -13.15 -9.20
N THR A 170 5.29 -12.29 -9.39
CA THR A 170 6.28 -11.95 -8.38
C THR A 170 5.71 -10.96 -7.35
N SER A 171 4.85 -10.03 -7.79
CA SER A 171 4.21 -9.09 -6.88
C SER A 171 2.91 -8.50 -7.44
N ILE A 172 2.03 -8.07 -6.55
CA ILE A 172 0.84 -7.28 -6.88
C ILE A 172 0.81 -6.05 -5.95
N PHE A 173 0.55 -4.88 -6.52
CA PHE A 173 0.48 -3.63 -5.77
C PHE A 173 -0.58 -2.68 -6.34
N GLY A 174 -1.06 -1.76 -5.50
CA GLY A 174 -2.13 -0.83 -5.86
C GLY A 174 -1.67 0.34 -6.72
N GLY A 175 -2.54 0.76 -7.64
CA GLY A 175 -2.30 1.79 -8.64
C GLY A 175 -1.59 1.28 -9.89
N PRO A 176 -1.57 2.08 -10.97
CA PRO A 176 -0.88 1.73 -12.20
C PRO A 176 0.64 1.92 -12.08
N ALA A 177 1.39 1.12 -12.84
CA ALA A 177 2.85 1.16 -12.87
C ALA A 177 3.39 2.48 -13.40
N ASP A 178 2.80 3.02 -14.47
CA ASP A 178 3.13 4.33 -15.04
C ASP A 178 1.90 5.25 -14.95
N ARG A 179 1.79 5.94 -13.81
CA ARG A 179 0.65 6.81 -13.49
C ARG A 179 0.42 7.92 -14.50
N VAL A 180 1.49 8.48 -15.06
CA VAL A 180 1.42 9.60 -16.01
C VAL A 180 0.74 9.13 -17.29
N HIS A 181 1.21 8.03 -17.87
CA HIS A 181 0.66 7.52 -19.12
C HIS A 181 -0.65 6.74 -18.96
N TYR A 182 -0.98 6.27 -17.75
CA TYR A 182 -2.26 5.62 -17.49
C TYR A 182 -3.43 6.61 -17.51
N ASN A 183 -3.17 7.93 -17.52
CA ASN A 183 -4.16 8.97 -17.27
C ASN A 183 -4.88 8.79 -15.92
N HIS A 184 -4.22 8.13 -14.95
CA HIS A 184 -4.71 8.01 -13.58
C HIS A 184 -4.37 9.28 -12.78
N LEU A 185 -4.73 10.45 -13.33
CA LEU A 185 -4.61 11.73 -12.64
C LEU A 185 -5.76 11.94 -11.65
N ASP A 186 -6.83 11.16 -11.80
CA ASP A 186 -7.99 11.17 -10.93
C ASP A 186 -7.89 10.08 -9.86
N ASP A 187 -6.97 10.23 -8.93
CA ASP A 187 -7.14 9.65 -7.60
C ASP A 187 -6.73 10.70 -6.58
N PHE A 188 -7.68 11.05 -5.71
CA PHE A 188 -7.65 12.19 -4.81
C PHE A 188 -8.08 13.54 -5.42
N VAL A 189 -9.30 13.60 -5.97
CA VAL A 189 -10.22 14.57 -5.34
C VAL A 189 -10.43 14.04 -3.93
N ALA A 190 -9.49 14.33 -3.03
CA ALA A 190 -9.74 14.13 -1.62
C ALA A 190 -11.08 14.78 -1.40
N LYS A 191 -12.13 14.00 -1.11
CA LYS A 191 -13.38 14.57 -0.58
C LYS A 191 -12.86 15.45 0.53
N ARG A 192 -12.86 16.78 0.33
CA ARG A 192 -12.36 17.72 1.33
C ARG A 192 -13.24 17.41 2.51
N VAL A 193 -12.72 16.61 3.44
CA VAL A 193 -13.41 16.33 4.68
C VAL A 193 -13.54 17.72 5.24
N ARG A 194 -14.77 18.25 5.24
CA ARG A 194 -15.00 19.61 5.72
C ARG A 194 -14.34 19.62 7.09
N PRO A 195 -13.38 20.53 7.35
CA PRO A 195 -12.66 20.52 8.61
C PRO A 195 -13.72 20.48 9.70
N ARG A 196 -13.71 19.40 10.48
CA ARG A 196 -14.73 19.14 11.49
C ARG A 196 -14.68 20.36 12.40
N LYS A 197 -15.78 21.12 12.51
CA LYS A 197 -15.84 22.28 13.42
C LYS A 197 -15.49 21.74 14.82
N ILE A 198 -14.32 22.10 15.31
CA ILE A 198 -13.84 21.66 16.62
C ILE A 198 -14.75 22.37 17.65
N PRO A 199 -15.41 21.64 18.56
CA PRO A 199 -16.20 22.26 19.62
C PRO A 199 -15.34 23.22 20.44
N SER A 200 -15.91 24.36 20.85
CA SER A 200 -15.19 25.39 21.62
C SER A 200 -14.46 24.87 22.85
N GLN A 201 -15.01 23.84 23.51
CA GLN A 201 -14.40 23.19 24.67
C GLN A 201 -13.10 22.45 24.33
N LYS A 202 -13.03 21.79 23.17
CA LYS A 202 -11.78 21.15 22.68
C LYS A 202 -10.72 22.16 22.27
N LEU A 203 -11.14 23.34 21.80
CA LEU A 203 -10.21 24.42 21.46
C LEU A 203 -9.42 24.87 22.70
N LYS A 204 -10.12 25.09 23.82
CA LYS A 204 -9.48 25.51 25.07
C LYS A 204 -8.55 24.43 25.65
N GLU A 205 -8.89 23.16 25.44
CA GLU A 205 -8.02 22.03 25.84
C GLU A 205 -6.73 22.01 25.00
N PHE A 206 -6.82 22.29 23.69
CA PHE A 206 -5.63 22.45 22.84
C PHE A 206 -4.78 23.66 23.24
N GLU A 207 -5.40 24.76 23.65
CA GLU A 207 -4.70 25.92 24.19
C GLU A 207 -3.92 25.55 25.47
N LEU A 208 -4.51 24.79 26.40
CA LEU A 208 -3.82 24.30 27.59
C LEU A 208 -2.55 23.51 27.23
N TYR A 209 -2.67 22.53 26.32
CA TYR A 209 -1.53 21.73 25.87
C TYR A 209 -0.48 22.57 25.13
N GLN A 210 -0.91 23.56 24.36
CA GLN A 210 0.00 24.50 23.72
C GLN A 210 0.79 25.31 24.76
N PHE A 211 0.14 25.77 25.83
CA PHE A 211 0.82 26.47 26.92
C PHE A 211 1.80 25.58 27.69
N ILE A 212 1.42 24.35 28.03
CA ILE A 212 2.33 23.37 28.66
C ILE A 212 3.58 23.17 27.79
N ARG A 213 3.41 23.02 26.47
CA ARG A 213 4.52 22.88 25.53
C ARG A 213 5.40 24.12 25.45
N GLN A 214 4.80 25.32 25.41
CA GLN A 214 5.54 26.58 25.40
C GLN A 214 6.33 26.78 26.69
N PHE A 215 5.76 26.39 27.83
CA PHE A 215 6.44 26.41 29.12
C PHE A 215 7.65 25.49 29.12
N ARG A 216 7.50 24.25 28.62
CA ARG A 216 8.61 23.29 28.44
C ARG A 216 9.74 23.82 27.56
N SER A 217 9.41 24.50 26.46
CA SER A 217 10.42 24.99 25.50
C SER A 217 11.10 26.29 25.91
N ARG A 218 10.52 27.07 26.81
CA ARG A 218 11.06 28.39 27.24
C ARG A 218 11.57 28.42 28.68
N ALA A 219 11.58 27.29 29.37
CA ALA A 219 11.88 27.24 30.79
C ALA A 219 13.24 27.88 31.17
N ASP A 220 14.26 27.83 30.30
CA ASP A 220 15.58 28.44 30.55
C ASP A 220 15.61 29.96 30.37
N SER A 221 14.59 30.57 29.76
CA SER A 221 14.51 32.00 29.45
C SER A 221 13.35 32.71 30.15
N THR A 222 12.65 32.01 31.05
CA THR A 222 11.45 32.54 31.70
C THR A 222 11.84 33.26 32.99
N SER A 223 11.47 34.53 33.11
CA SER A 223 11.82 35.39 34.25
C SER A 223 11.16 34.96 35.58
N ASP A 224 10.06 34.20 35.53
CA ASP A 224 9.36 33.67 36.70
C ASP A 224 8.59 32.37 36.38
N PRO A 225 9.27 31.21 36.41
CA PRO A 225 8.68 29.93 36.05
C PRO A 225 7.66 29.42 37.08
N HIS A 226 7.80 29.78 38.36
CA HIS A 226 6.92 29.31 39.42
C HIS A 226 5.52 29.92 39.29
N THR A 227 5.41 31.24 39.15
CA THR A 227 4.10 31.90 39.02
C THR A 227 3.40 31.55 37.71
N GLN A 228 4.14 31.28 36.64
CA GLN A 228 3.53 30.80 35.38
C GLN A 228 3.00 29.37 35.50
N LEU A 229 3.72 28.48 36.19
CA LEU A 229 3.24 27.13 36.46
C LEU A 229 1.98 27.15 37.33
N GLU A 230 1.93 27.99 38.37
CA GLU A 230 0.75 28.13 39.22
C GLU A 230 -0.49 28.54 38.41
N LYS A 231 -0.35 29.52 37.50
CA LYS A 231 -1.46 29.92 36.61
C LYS A 231 -1.94 28.77 35.71
N LEU A 232 -1.05 27.92 35.23
CA LEU A 232 -1.42 26.75 34.42
C LEU A 232 -2.15 25.70 35.24
N ILE A 233 -1.70 25.48 36.48
CA ILE A 233 -2.33 24.55 37.42
C ILE A 233 -3.74 25.03 37.79
N ASP A 234 -3.89 26.32 38.12
CA ASP A 234 -5.20 26.92 38.42
C ASP A 234 -6.17 26.80 37.24
N SER A 235 -5.69 27.09 36.02
CA SER A 235 -6.47 26.90 34.78
C SER A 235 -6.88 25.45 34.58
N TYR A 236 -5.98 24.50 34.84
CA TYR A 236 -6.25 23.07 34.77
C TYR A 236 -7.35 22.65 35.77
N PHE A 237 -7.23 23.01 37.05
CA PHE A 237 -8.23 22.65 38.05
C PHE A 237 -9.60 23.27 37.78
N THR A 238 -9.63 24.49 37.24
CA THR A 238 -10.88 25.21 36.95
C THR A 238 -11.61 24.62 35.74
N ASN A 239 -10.89 24.27 34.67
CA ASN A 239 -11.50 24.01 33.37
C ASN A 239 -11.31 22.57 32.85
N PHE A 240 -10.29 21.84 33.34
CA PHE A 240 -9.81 20.60 32.72
C PHE A 240 -9.49 19.49 33.73
N SER A 241 -10.03 19.57 34.95
CA SER A 241 -9.70 18.68 36.07
C SER A 241 -10.04 17.20 35.83
N SER A 242 -10.79 16.86 34.78
CA SER A 242 -11.11 15.50 34.36
C SER A 242 -10.12 14.90 33.34
N ASN A 243 -9.22 15.71 32.79
CA ASN A 243 -8.17 15.31 31.86
C ASN A 243 -6.89 14.93 32.62
N TRP A 244 -6.79 13.64 32.97
CA TRP A 244 -5.66 13.11 33.71
C TRP A 244 -4.30 13.29 33.01
N LEU A 245 -4.26 13.32 31.68
CA LEU A 245 -3.00 13.45 30.94
C LEU A 245 -2.39 14.84 31.13
N ALA A 246 -3.21 15.89 31.07
CA ALA A 246 -2.75 17.24 31.40
C ALA A 246 -2.27 17.35 32.85
N GLY A 247 -2.93 16.64 33.78
CA GLY A 247 -2.51 16.55 35.18
C GLY A 247 -1.12 15.91 35.36
N VAL A 248 -0.84 14.82 34.64
CA VAL A 248 0.49 14.17 34.66
C VAL A 248 1.57 15.10 34.10
N GLU A 249 1.29 15.76 32.97
CA GLU A 249 2.24 16.70 32.35
C GLU A 249 2.58 17.89 33.27
N LEU A 250 1.60 18.39 34.02
CA LEU A 250 1.79 19.44 35.04
C LEU A 250 2.50 18.93 36.29
N LEU A 251 2.29 17.66 36.66
CA LEU A 251 3.00 17.02 37.77
C LEU A 251 4.49 16.91 37.43
N GLU A 252 4.83 16.45 36.23
CA GLU A 252 6.21 16.42 35.72
C GLU A 252 6.89 17.79 35.83
N LEU A 253 6.21 18.85 35.39
CA LEU A 253 6.71 20.23 35.49
C LEU A 253 6.88 20.70 36.93
N SER A 254 5.95 20.32 37.82
CA SER A 254 6.00 20.66 39.24
C SER A 254 7.15 19.98 39.96
N VAL A 255 7.43 18.72 39.62
CA VAL A 255 8.59 17.96 40.11
C VAL A 255 9.89 18.60 39.61
N ALA A 256 9.97 18.95 38.33
CA ALA A 256 11.15 19.58 37.74
C ALA A 256 11.50 20.94 38.42
N LEU A 257 10.49 21.69 38.85
CA LEU A 257 10.64 22.97 39.56
C LEU A 257 10.68 22.84 41.09
N ASN A 258 10.71 21.62 41.64
CA ASN A 258 10.70 21.36 43.10
C ASN A 258 9.52 21.99 43.86
N SER A 259 8.35 22.17 43.22
CA SER A 259 7.16 22.72 43.88
C SER A 259 6.37 21.64 44.62
N LYS A 260 6.78 21.34 45.86
CA LYS A 260 6.17 20.27 46.69
C LYS A 260 4.66 20.41 46.87
N LYS A 261 4.16 21.63 47.08
CA LYS A 261 2.73 21.91 47.26
C LYS A 261 1.92 21.52 46.02
N ASN A 262 2.43 21.87 44.84
CA ASN A 262 1.76 21.59 43.56
C ASN A 262 1.79 20.10 43.22
N CYS A 263 2.90 19.42 43.51
CA CYS A 263 3.00 17.97 43.32
C CYS A 263 1.94 17.22 44.12
N GLN A 264 1.82 17.52 45.43
CA GLN A 264 0.82 16.90 46.30
C GLN A 264 -0.60 17.10 45.77
N HIS A 265 -0.94 18.34 45.39
CA HIS A 265 -2.27 18.66 44.92
C HIS A 265 -2.63 17.96 43.59
N LEU A 266 -1.66 17.84 42.67
CA LEU A 266 -1.86 17.15 41.39
C LEU A 266 -1.94 15.62 41.57
N GLU A 267 -1.12 15.04 42.45
CA GLU A 267 -1.17 13.61 42.77
C GLU A 267 -2.51 13.20 43.38
N GLU A 268 -3.04 13.97 44.33
CA GLU A 268 -4.36 13.74 44.92
C GLU A 268 -5.44 13.68 43.83
N LYS A 269 -5.40 14.63 42.89
CA LYS A 269 -6.36 14.67 41.79
C LYS A 269 -6.22 13.51 40.80
N LEU A 270 -4.99 13.09 40.51
CA LEU A 270 -4.72 11.95 39.65
C LEU A 270 -5.15 10.64 40.30
N MET A 271 -4.98 10.49 41.62
CA MET A 271 -5.46 9.34 42.37
C MET A 271 -6.99 9.28 42.42
N GLU A 272 -7.67 10.43 42.55
CA GLU A 272 -9.13 10.50 42.41
C GLU A 272 -9.58 10.04 41.01
N SER A 273 -8.90 10.53 39.96
CA SER A 273 -9.20 10.19 38.56
C SER A 273 -8.95 8.71 38.26
N LYS A 274 -7.93 8.13 38.89
CA LYS A 274 -7.59 6.69 38.82
C LYS A 274 -8.74 5.82 39.35
N ASN A 275 -9.37 6.24 40.45
CA ASN A 275 -10.50 5.50 41.04
C ASN A 275 -11.79 5.64 40.23
N GLN A 276 -11.98 6.76 39.54
CA GLN A 276 -13.18 7.02 38.73
C GLN A 276 -13.14 6.36 37.34
N LYS A 277 -11.95 6.06 36.79
CA LYS A 277 -11.79 5.55 35.42
C LYS A 277 -10.86 4.32 35.37
N PRO A 278 -11.38 3.09 35.48
CA PRO A 278 -10.57 1.87 35.49
C PRO A 278 -9.78 1.64 34.19
N GLU A 279 -10.29 2.11 33.04
CA GLU A 279 -9.64 1.97 31.72
C GLU A 279 -8.26 2.65 31.63
N VAL A 280 -8.04 3.72 32.40
CA VAL A 280 -6.79 4.51 32.36
C VAL A 280 -5.96 4.36 33.64
N GLN A 281 -6.36 3.45 34.54
CA GLN A 281 -5.73 3.26 35.85
C GLN A 281 -4.23 2.93 35.75
N GLN A 282 -3.86 2.06 34.81
CA GLN A 282 -2.46 1.70 34.56
C GLN A 282 -1.67 2.90 34.02
N CYS A 283 -2.23 3.63 33.04
CA CYS A 283 -1.58 4.79 32.44
C CYS A 283 -1.33 5.92 33.45
N ILE A 284 -2.29 6.20 34.34
CA ILE A 284 -2.13 7.20 35.40
C ILE A 284 -1.04 6.77 36.39
N THR A 285 -1.04 5.50 36.79
CA THR A 285 -0.05 4.98 37.75
C THR A 285 1.36 5.05 37.20
N GLU A 286 1.56 4.64 35.95
CA GLU A 286 2.85 4.75 35.27
C GLU A 286 3.25 6.20 35.03
N GLY A 287 2.31 7.08 34.68
CA GLY A 287 2.56 8.52 34.50
C GLY A 287 3.07 9.19 35.77
N ILE A 288 2.42 8.94 36.92
CA ILE A 288 2.88 9.45 38.23
C ILE A 288 4.28 8.91 38.54
N ARG A 289 4.50 7.61 38.33
CA ARG A 289 5.81 6.97 38.57
C ARG A 289 6.91 7.61 37.73
N LEU A 290 6.67 7.82 36.44
CA LEU A 290 7.63 8.41 35.51
C LEU A 290 7.93 9.88 35.86
N ALA A 291 6.91 10.64 36.27
CA ALA A 291 7.07 12.04 36.65
C ALA A 291 8.07 12.25 37.80
N HIS A 292 8.17 11.30 38.73
CA HIS A 292 9.14 11.32 39.84
C HIS A 292 10.50 10.72 39.50
N GLN A 293 10.58 9.86 38.48
CA GLN A 293 11.83 9.15 38.12
C GLN A 293 12.72 9.95 37.19
N VAL A 294 12.14 10.80 36.34
CA VAL A 294 12.88 11.59 35.37
C VAL A 294 12.57 13.07 35.62
N PRO A 295 13.43 13.80 36.34
CA PRO A 295 13.44 15.23 36.20
C PRO A 295 13.96 15.51 34.78
N CYS A 296 13.04 15.56 33.81
CA CYS A 296 13.35 15.99 32.46
C CYS A 296 13.92 17.39 32.58
N LEU A 297 15.25 17.46 32.49
CA LEU A 297 16.01 18.69 32.46
C LEU A 297 15.37 19.58 31.41
N LEU A 298 14.90 20.74 31.86
CA LEU A 298 14.62 21.88 31.02
C LEU A 298 15.78 22.01 30.02
N GLY A 299 15.48 21.83 28.73
CA GLY A 299 16.34 22.28 27.64
C GLY A 299 17.70 21.60 27.40
N LYS A 300 17.96 20.33 27.76
CA LYS A 300 19.14 19.64 27.17
C LYS A 300 18.83 19.08 25.78
N ASN A 301 18.94 19.96 24.78
CA ASN A 301 19.16 19.57 23.40
C ASN A 301 20.39 18.67 23.34
N GLY A 302 20.19 17.41 22.94
CA GLY A 302 21.28 16.51 22.59
C GLY A 302 22.04 17.07 21.40
N SER A 303 23.26 17.52 21.65
CA SER A 303 24.34 17.60 20.67
C SER A 303 24.84 16.20 20.32
#